data_AF-A0A1Q7Y773-F1
#
_entry.id   AF-A0A1Q7Y773-F1
#
_cell.length_a   1.000
_cell.length_b   1.000
_cell.length_c   1.000
_cell.angle_alpha   90.00
_cell.angle_beta   90.00
_cell.angle_gamma   90.00
#
_symmetry.space_group_name_H-M   'P 1'
#
loop_
_entity.id
_entity.type
_entity.pdbx_description
1 polymer ?
#
loop_
_entity_poly.entity_id
_entity_poly.type
_entity_poly.pdbx_seq_one_letter_code
_entity_poly.pdbx_strand_id
1 'polypeptide(L)'
;MIPRYGFHKVNKTPRGYKIASENQVWEFSHTKFIRHRPDLLDEIKRRQGDVDFLREGDLSTHMSLMQVQQNDIMKQVTLPDSRLTCS
;
A
#
# COMPACT_ATOMS: atom_id res chain seq x y z
N MET A 1 -5.57 14.88 -1.61
CA MET A 1 -6.66 14.80 -2.61
C MET A 1 -6.12 14.88 -4.07
N ILE A 2 -5.05 14.16 -4.44
CA ILE A 2 -4.61 14.05 -5.85
C ILE A 2 -4.34 12.60 -6.33
N PRO A 3 -5.06 11.53 -5.92
CA PRO A 3 -4.82 10.20 -6.50
C PRO A 3 -5.23 10.09 -7.98
N ARG A 4 -6.23 10.87 -8.40
CA ARG A 4 -6.86 10.77 -9.74
C ARG A 4 -5.94 11.11 -10.91
N TYR A 5 -4.86 11.84 -10.67
CA TYR A 5 -3.90 12.25 -11.69
C TYR A 5 -2.60 11.44 -11.66
N GLY A 6 -2.57 10.33 -10.91
CA GLY A 6 -1.39 9.47 -10.82
C GLY A 6 -0.27 9.98 -9.92
N PHE A 7 -0.54 10.97 -9.08
CA PHE A 7 0.42 11.39 -8.06
C PHE A 7 0.50 10.34 -6.95
N HIS A 8 1.71 9.96 -6.58
CA HIS A 8 1.95 9.10 -5.42
C HIS A 8 2.45 9.94 -4.24
N LYS A 9 2.01 9.60 -3.03
CA LYS A 9 2.50 10.22 -1.79
C LYS A 9 3.97 9.85 -1.61
N VAL A 10 4.81 10.84 -1.32
CA VAL A 10 6.21 10.64 -0.93
C VAL A 10 6.37 11.15 0.49
N ASN A 11 7.15 10.45 1.31
CA ASN A 11 7.58 10.94 2.62
C ASN A 11 9.07 11.23 2.50
N LYS A 12 9.45 12.51 2.48
CA LYS A 12 10.88 12.88 2.44
C LYS A 12 11.55 12.82 3.80
N THR A 13 10.78 12.65 4.88
CA THR A 13 11.35 12.52 6.21
C THR A 13 12.10 11.20 6.33
N PRO A 14 13.38 11.22 6.75
CA PRO A 14 14.12 9.99 7.06
C PRO A 14 13.32 9.15 8.06
N ARG A 15 13.20 7.85 7.76
CA ARG A 15 12.43 6.88 8.53
C ARG A 15 12.93 6.90 9.99
N GLY A 16 12.16 7.49 10.91
CA GLY A 16 12.53 7.66 12.33
C GLY A 16 12.26 9.05 12.90
N TYR A 17 12.22 10.10 12.07
CA TYR A 17 11.80 11.42 12.51
C TYR A 17 10.29 11.54 12.44
N LYS A 18 9.62 11.46 13.60
CA LYS A 18 8.20 11.87 13.68
C LYS A 18 8.17 13.39 13.64
N ILE A 19 7.72 13.94 12.52
CA ILE A 19 7.40 15.36 12.46
C ILE A 19 6.21 15.58 13.40
N ALA A 20 6.34 16.50 14.36
CA ALA A 20 5.25 16.88 15.24
C ALA A 20 3.99 17.21 14.41
N SER A 21 2.80 16.91 14.93
CA SER A 21 1.52 16.99 14.20
C SER A 21 1.25 18.34 13.53
N GLU A 22 1.91 19.40 13.97
CA GLU A 22 1.83 20.76 13.42
C GLU A 22 2.54 20.92 12.06
N ASN A 23 3.53 20.10 11.75
CA ASN A 23 4.34 20.20 10.53
C ASN A 23 4.02 19.08 9.51
N GLN A 24 2.77 18.61 9.44
CA GLN A 24 2.37 17.60 8.46
C GLN A 24 2.41 18.14 7.02
N VAL A 25 3.57 18.01 6.38
CA VAL A 25 3.73 18.32 4.95
C VAL A 25 3.28 17.11 4.13
N TRP A 26 2.32 17.34 3.23
CA TRP A 26 1.87 16.33 2.28
C TRP A 26 2.66 16.47 0.98
N GLU A 27 3.65 15.62 0.83
CA GLU A 27 4.47 15.62 -0.38
C GLU A 27 3.95 14.58 -1.39
N PHE A 28 3.88 15.00 -2.66
CA PHE A 28 3.42 14.19 -3.77
C PHE A 28 4.38 14.31 -4.94
N SER A 29 4.50 13.24 -5.73
CA SER A 29 5.37 13.18 -6.91
C SER A 29 4.62 12.58 -8.11
N HIS A 30 4.95 13.07 -9.30
CA HIS A 30 4.51 12.54 -10.59
C HIS A 30 5.63 12.78 -11.62
N THR A 31 5.98 11.78 -12.42
CA THR A 31 7.13 11.82 -13.34
C THR A 31 7.05 12.95 -14.37
N LYS A 32 5.84 13.27 -14.84
CA LYS A 32 5.58 14.35 -15.80
C LYS A 32 5.29 15.72 -15.16
N PHE A 33 5.30 15.81 -13.83
CA PHE A 33 5.07 17.07 -13.11
C PHE A 33 6.42 17.72 -12.78
N ILE A 34 6.97 18.47 -13.73
CA ILE A 34 8.30 19.07 -13.65
C ILE A 34 8.20 20.61 -13.64
N ARG A 35 8.97 21.26 -12.76
CA ARG A 35 9.00 22.73 -12.67
C ARG A 35 9.49 23.31 -14.01
N HIS A 36 8.86 24.40 -14.46
CA HIS A 36 9.17 25.09 -15.72
C HIS A 36 8.87 24.29 -16.99
N ARG A 37 8.10 23.20 -16.90
CA ARG A 37 7.62 22.41 -18.06
C ARG A 37 6.10 22.26 -18.06
N PRO A 38 5.36 23.36 -18.30
CA PRO A 38 3.89 23.32 -18.33
C PRO A 38 3.36 22.48 -19.50
N ASP A 39 4.13 22.30 -20.57
CA ASP A 39 3.82 21.46 -21.73
C ASP A 39 3.51 20.00 -21.36
N LEU A 40 4.18 19.47 -20.32
CA LEU A 40 3.96 18.09 -19.86
C LEU A 40 2.68 17.92 -19.04
N LEU A 41 2.04 19.02 -18.61
CA LEU A 41 0.80 18.96 -17.81
C LEU A 41 -0.37 18.44 -18.64
N ASP A 42 -0.38 18.70 -19.95
CA ASP A 42 -1.42 18.22 -20.86
C ASP A 42 -1.46 16.69 -20.96
N GLU A 43 -0.32 16.05 -20.70
CA GLU A 43 -0.18 14.59 -20.64
C GLU A 43 -0.67 14.00 -19.31
N ILE A 44 -0.84 14.81 -18.26
CA ILE A 44 -1.34 14.38 -16.96
C ILE A 44 -2.88 14.39 -17.00
N LYS A 45 -3.45 13.33 -17.55
CA LYS A 45 -4.91 13.17 -17.61
C LYS A 45 -5.47 12.61 -16.30
N ARG A 46 -6.70 13.02 -15.97
CA ARG A 46 -7.50 12.36 -14.92
C ARG A 46 -7.76 10.93 -15.37
N ARG A 47 -7.34 9.94 -14.58
CA ARG A 47 -7.75 8.56 -14.82
C ARG A 47 -9.26 8.45 -14.56
N GLN A 48 -10.00 8.00 -15.57
CA GLN A 48 -11.44 7.79 -15.52
C GLN A 48 -11.67 6.33 -15.16
N GLY A 49 -12.24 6.08 -13.98
CA GLY A 49 -12.68 4.74 -13.58
C GLY A 49 -11.94 4.20 -12.37
N ASP A 50 -12.63 4.17 -11.23
CA ASP A 50 -12.23 3.64 -9.93
C ASP A 50 -12.04 2.10 -9.90
N VAL A 51 -11.88 1.42 -11.05
CA VAL A 51 -11.91 -0.06 -11.12
C VAL A 51 -10.53 -0.72 -11.13
N ASP A 52 -9.48 -0.06 -11.62
CA ASP A 52 -8.15 -0.69 -11.73
C ASP A 52 -7.23 -0.39 -10.53
N PHE A 53 -7.41 0.78 -9.89
CA PHE A 53 -6.63 1.15 -8.70
C PHE A 53 -7.00 0.38 -7.45
N LEU A 54 -8.27 -0.06 -7.35
CA LEU A 54 -8.65 -0.98 -6.27
C LEU A 54 -7.98 -2.33 -6.51
N ARG A 55 -8.01 -2.89 -7.73
CA ARG A 55 -7.57 -4.26 -8.00
C ARG A 55 -6.07 -4.51 -7.78
N GLU A 56 -5.20 -3.56 -8.09
CA GLU A 56 -3.75 -3.78 -7.96
C GLU A 56 -3.29 -3.81 -6.49
N GLY A 57 -3.88 -2.95 -5.64
CA GLY A 57 -3.68 -3.00 -4.19
C GLY A 57 -4.48 -4.12 -3.51
N ASP A 58 -5.69 -4.39 -3.98
CA ASP A 58 -6.63 -5.36 -3.39
C ASP A 58 -6.20 -6.80 -3.63
N LEU A 59 -5.65 -7.15 -4.80
CA LEU A 59 -5.12 -8.50 -5.05
C LEU A 59 -3.91 -8.83 -4.16
N SER A 60 -2.97 -7.88 -4.02
CA SER A 60 -1.80 -8.05 -3.13
C SER A 60 -2.23 -8.13 -1.67
N THR A 61 -3.23 -7.34 -1.27
CA THR A 61 -3.77 -7.35 0.09
C THR A 61 -4.53 -8.64 0.38
N HIS A 62 -5.35 -9.10 -0.57
CA HIS A 62 -6.08 -10.35 -0.50
C HIS A 62 -5.15 -11.56 -0.42
N MET A 63 -4.09 -11.59 -1.24
CA MET A 63 -3.06 -12.63 -1.20
C MET A 63 -2.32 -12.64 0.14
N SER A 64 -2.00 -11.46 0.69
CA SER A 64 -1.37 -11.33 2.00
C SER A 64 -2.28 -11.84 3.12
N LEU A 65 -3.58 -11.52 3.08
CA LEU A 65 -4.56 -12.00 4.04
C LEU A 65 -4.75 -13.52 3.96
N MET A 66 -4.84 -14.08 2.75
CA MET A 66 -4.88 -15.54 2.55
C MET A 66 -3.62 -16.24 3.07
N GLN A 67 -2.45 -15.64 2.92
CA GLN A 67 -1.18 -16.19 3.42
C GLN A 67 -1.11 -16.17 4.95
N VAL A 68 -1.63 -15.11 5.60
CA VAL A 68 -1.74 -15.06 7.07
C VAL A 68 -2.71 -16.14 7.56
N GLN A 69 -3.87 -16.29 6.90
CA GLN A 69 -4.84 -17.31 7.25
C GLN A 69 -4.29 -18.74 7.10
N GLN A 70 -3.56 -19.03 6.02
CA GLN A 70 -2.90 -20.34 5.84
C GLN A 70 -1.87 -20.63 6.95
N ASN A 71 -1.10 -19.62 7.36
CA ASN A 71 -0.11 -19.79 8.44
C ASN A 71 -0.76 -20.15 9.78
N ASP A 72 -1.92 -19.56 10.11
CA ASP A 72 -2.62 -19.86 11.36
C ASP A 72 -3.20 -21.27 11.37
N ILE A 73 -3.73 -21.75 10.24
CA ILE A 73 -4.22 -23.13 10.12
C ILE A 73 -3.07 -24.12 10.27
N MET A 74 -1.92 -23.87 9.62
CA MET A 74 -0.77 -24.77 9.69
C MET A 74 -0.19 -24.88 11.11
N LYS A 75 -0.19 -23.79 11.89
CA LYS A 75 0.22 -23.81 13.31
C LYS A 75 -0.72 -24.66 14.18
N GLN A 76 -2.01 -24.67 13.90
CA GLN A 76 -2.98 -25.49 14.64
C GLN A 76 -2.87 -26.97 14.28
N VAL A 77 -2.56 -27.30 13.02
CA VAL A 77 -2.38 -28.68 12.56
C VAL A 77 -1.03 -29.27 13.01
N THR A 78 -0.02 -28.44 13.32
CA THR A 78 1.33 -28.90 13.70
C THR A 78 1.49 -29.14 15.21
N LEU A 79 0.48 -28.89 16.05
CA LEU A 79 0.53 -29.36 17.43
C LEU A 79 0.29 -30.88 17.43
N PRO A 80 1.30 -31.72 17.77
CA PRO A 80 1.00 -33.12 18.05
C PRO A 80 0.05 -33.12 19.25
N ASP A 81 -1.12 -33.74 19.07
CA ASP A 81 -2.07 -33.97 20.14
C ASP A 81 -1.37 -34.79 21.24
N SER A 82 -0.89 -34.11 22.28
CA SER A 82 -0.25 -34.74 23.43
C SER A 82 -1.27 -35.33 24.40
N ARG A 83 -2.49 -35.67 23.95
CA ARG A 83 -3.52 -36.32 24.77
C ARG A 83 -4.03 -37.66 24.25
N LEU A 84 -3.20 -38.42 23.52
CA LEU A 84 -3.47 -39.84 23.27
C LEU A 84 -2.21 -40.69 23.40
N THR A 85 -1.71 -40.87 24.64
CA THR A 85 -1.08 -42.14 25.04
C THR A 85 -1.61 -42.51 26.42
N CYS A 86 -2.71 -43.27 26.41
CA CYS A 86 -3.07 -44.14 27.53
C CYS A 86 -2.31 -45.44 27.32
N SER A 87 -1.40 -45.79 28.23
CA SER A 87 -0.98 -47.16 28.57
C SER A 87 -0.25 -47.13 29.90
#